data_AF-A0A9X2FDA7-F1
#
_entry.id   AF-A0A9X2FDA7-F1
#
_cell.length_a   1.000
_cell.length_b   1.000
_cell.length_c   1.000
_cell.angle_alpha   90.00
_cell.angle_beta   90.00
_cell.angle_gamma   90.00
#
_symmetry.space_group_name_H-M   'P 1'
#
loop_
_entity.id
_entity.type
_entity.pdbx_description
1 polymer ?
#
loop_
_entity_poly.entity_id
_entity_poly.type
_entity_poly.pdbx_seq_one_letter_code
_entity_poly.pdbx_strand_id
1 'polypeptide(L)'
;MWAFLGCTGPLALVGFFLGYVGTFLAPAMPIGQRFATAGAMGALVFVAAALLCISDMRKQRAALDRVRRRLEGRQPMSDDRFAAALDNVDRDLAIEVRHALAKFLDVPAESIYPSDSPAEDLGGKDLEPQIHFSVVGQIIQDRAIAAGGFHSNSAYYDTMPRFIGEVDRAISEAMQDAS
;
A
#
# COMPACT_ATOMS: atom_id res chain seq x y z
N MET A 1 -2.61 2.45 8.63
CA MET A 1 -1.24 2.78 8.20
C MET A 1 -0.17 2.29 9.19
N TRP A 2 -0.25 1.04 9.70
CA TRP A 2 0.73 0.49 10.67
C TRP A 2 1.32 -0.87 10.26
N ALA A 3 0.84 -1.53 9.20
CA ALA A 3 1.24 -2.90 8.87
C ALA A 3 2.62 -3.02 8.19
N PHE A 4 3.06 -2.02 7.40
CA PHE A 4 4.29 -2.15 6.60
C PHE A 4 5.58 -1.75 7.33
N LEU A 5 5.51 -1.07 8.48
CA LEU A 5 6.69 -0.88 9.34
C LEU A 5 7.18 -2.20 9.98
N GLY A 6 6.41 -3.29 9.84
CA GLY A 6 6.68 -4.58 10.48
C GLY A 6 7.69 -5.48 9.79
N CYS A 7 8.04 -5.28 8.51
CA CYS A 7 8.89 -6.24 7.77
C CYS A 7 10.40 -5.96 7.82
N THR A 8 10.82 -4.73 8.11
CA THR A 8 12.25 -4.36 8.13
C THR A 8 12.98 -4.89 9.36
N GLY A 9 12.30 -4.91 10.51
CA GLY A 9 12.82 -5.51 11.75
C GLY A 9 13.16 -7.00 11.60
N PRO A 10 12.21 -7.84 11.15
CA PRO A 10 12.45 -9.26 10.88
C PRO A 10 13.55 -9.50 9.85
N LEU A 11 13.63 -8.71 8.78
CA LEU A 11 14.70 -8.85 7.76
C LEU A 11 16.09 -8.55 8.34
N ALA A 12 16.23 -7.51 9.18
CA ALA A 12 17.48 -7.23 9.87
C ALA A 12 17.85 -8.36 10.85
N LEU A 13 16.84 -8.95 11.51
CA LEU A 13 17.01 -10.12 12.38
C LEU A 13 17.54 -11.32 11.59
N VAL A 14 16.97 -11.60 10.42
CA VAL A 14 17.44 -12.67 9.52
C VAL A 14 18.88 -12.43 9.09
N GLY A 15 19.24 -11.19 8.71
CA GLY A 15 20.62 -10.84 8.37
C GLY A 15 21.58 -11.03 9.54
N PHE A 16 21.17 -10.66 10.76
CA PHE A 16 21.93 -10.91 11.99
C PHE A 16 22.12 -12.42 12.23
N PHE A 17 21.08 -13.23 12.09
CA PHE A 17 21.16 -14.68 12.28
C PHE A 17 22.05 -15.34 11.24
N LEU A 18 21.99 -14.93 9.97
CA LEU A 18 22.88 -15.44 8.92
C LEU A 18 24.35 -15.07 9.20
N GLY A 19 24.62 -13.83 9.60
CA GLY A 19 25.97 -13.40 10.00
C GLY A 19 26.47 -14.14 11.25
N TYR A 20 25.59 -14.39 12.21
CA TYR A 20 25.88 -15.13 13.43
C TYR A 20 26.21 -16.61 13.14
N VAL A 21 25.40 -17.29 12.33
CA VAL A 21 25.65 -18.67 11.91
C VAL A 21 26.97 -18.75 11.13
N GLY A 22 27.23 -17.80 10.24
CA GLY A 22 28.48 -17.74 9.47
C GLY A 22 29.73 -17.61 10.35
N THR A 23 29.68 -16.80 11.42
CA THR A 23 30.83 -16.63 12.33
C THR A 23 31.05 -17.81 13.26
N PHE A 24 30.02 -18.60 13.57
CA PHE A 24 30.17 -19.84 14.35
C PHE A 24 30.95 -20.93 13.62
N LEU A 25 30.89 -20.93 12.29
CA LEU A 25 31.61 -21.87 11.42
C LEU A 25 33.11 -21.55 11.26
N ALA A 26 33.61 -20.46 11.87
CA ALA A 26 35.02 -20.08 11.84
C ALA A 26 35.74 -20.49 13.15
N PRO A 27 36.31 -21.72 13.25
CA PRO A 27 36.86 -22.26 14.48
C PRO A 27 38.13 -21.54 14.99
N ALA A 28 38.80 -20.75 14.15
CA ALA A 28 40.08 -20.12 14.48
C ALA A 28 39.98 -18.83 15.31
N MET A 29 38.79 -18.23 15.48
CA MET A 29 38.64 -16.97 16.22
C MET A 29 38.24 -17.18 17.69
N PRO A 30 38.76 -16.38 18.66
CA PRO A 30 38.24 -16.31 20.02
C PRO A 30 36.76 -15.90 20.05
N ILE A 31 35.99 -16.43 21.02
CA ILE A 31 34.54 -16.27 21.03
C ILE A 31 34.08 -14.81 21.10
N GLY A 32 34.79 -13.96 21.86
CA GLY A 32 34.49 -12.52 21.95
C GLY A 32 34.66 -11.79 20.62
N GLN A 33 35.67 -12.17 19.82
CA GLN A 33 35.87 -11.60 18.49
C GLN A 33 34.78 -12.05 17.52
N ARG A 34 34.28 -13.29 17.64
CA ARG A 34 33.14 -13.76 16.83
C ARG A 34 31.89 -12.93 17.09
N PHE A 35 31.56 -12.68 18.36
CA PHE A 35 30.43 -11.82 18.73
C PHE A 35 30.59 -10.39 18.22
N ALA A 36 31.79 -9.81 18.34
CA ALA A 36 32.07 -8.46 17.84
C ALA A 36 31.88 -8.37 16.32
N THR A 37 32.41 -9.33 15.56
CA THR A 37 32.27 -9.35 14.09
C THR A 37 30.82 -9.60 13.65
N ALA A 38 30.11 -10.52 14.29
CA ALA A 38 28.70 -10.78 14.02
C ALA A 38 27.82 -9.56 14.33
N GLY A 39 28.07 -8.92 15.49
CA GLY A 39 27.39 -7.69 15.88
C GLY A 39 27.63 -6.54 14.91
N ALA A 40 28.88 -6.34 14.48
CA ALA A 40 29.23 -5.32 13.49
C ALA A 40 28.52 -5.54 12.14
N MET A 41 28.49 -6.78 11.64
CA MET A 41 27.77 -7.12 10.40
C MET A 41 26.26 -6.89 10.55
N GLY A 42 25.66 -7.37 11.64
CA GLY A 42 24.24 -7.15 11.91
C GLY A 42 23.87 -5.67 12.02
N ALA A 43 24.70 -4.88 12.69
CA ALA A 43 24.50 -3.43 12.79
C ALA A 43 24.55 -2.75 11.41
N LEU A 44 25.50 -3.13 10.54
CA LEU A 44 25.59 -2.59 9.18
C LEU A 44 24.36 -2.96 8.33
N VAL A 45 23.91 -4.22 8.39
CA VAL A 45 22.69 -4.67 7.68
C VAL A 45 21.46 -3.92 8.20
N PHE A 46 21.34 -3.75 9.51
CA PHE A 46 20.26 -2.98 10.11
C PHE A 46 20.25 -1.52 9.66
N VAL A 47 21.42 -0.86 9.67
CA VAL A 47 21.53 0.53 9.20
C VAL A 47 21.17 0.64 7.72
N ALA A 48 21.64 -0.29 6.88
CA ALA A 48 21.30 -0.31 5.46
C ALA A 48 19.79 -0.49 5.24
N ALA A 49 19.15 -1.43 5.95
CA ALA A 49 17.71 -1.65 5.90
C ALA A 49 16.91 -0.44 6.40
N ALA A 50 17.36 0.22 7.47
CA ALA A 50 16.75 1.43 7.99
C ALA A 50 16.84 2.59 6.99
N LEU A 51 18.00 2.79 6.34
CA LEU A 51 18.18 3.81 5.31
C LEU A 51 17.31 3.55 4.07
N LEU A 52 17.18 2.29 3.64
CA LEU A 52 16.27 1.90 2.55
C LEU A 52 14.82 2.21 2.93
N CYS A 53 14.39 1.84 4.14
CA CYS A 53 13.05 2.14 4.65
C CYS A 53 12.77 3.65 4.66
N ILE A 54 13.70 4.45 5.16
CA ILE A 54 13.58 5.93 5.15
C ILE A 54 13.50 6.45 3.71
N SER A 55 14.32 5.92 2.79
CA SER A 55 14.31 6.29 1.38
C SER A 55 12.96 6.00 0.73
N ASP A 56 12.39 4.82 0.96
CA ASP A 56 11.11 4.40 0.40
C ASP A 56 9.96 5.21 1.01
N MET A 57 9.97 5.46 2.32
CA MET A 57 9.01 6.37 2.97
C MET A 57 9.06 7.78 2.37
N ARG A 58 10.25 8.30 2.06
CA ARG A 58 10.42 9.62 1.43
C ARG A 58 9.88 9.63 0.01
N LYS A 59 10.16 8.59 -0.79
CA LYS A 59 9.62 8.47 -2.16
C LYS A 59 8.09 8.39 -2.14
N GLN A 60 7.53 7.61 -1.22
CA GLN A 60 6.09 7.46 -1.08
C GLN A 60 5.42 8.77 -0.64
N ARG A 61 5.97 9.46 0.37
CA ARG A 61 5.47 10.78 0.77
C ARG A 61 5.53 11.77 -0.39
N ALA A 62 6.65 11.80 -1.12
CA ALA A 62 6.77 12.65 -2.29
C ALA A 62 5.76 12.31 -3.39
N ALA A 63 5.40 11.04 -3.57
CA ALA A 63 4.35 10.63 -4.51
C ALA A 63 2.97 11.11 -4.06
N LEU A 64 2.61 10.91 -2.78
CA LEU A 64 1.36 11.42 -2.20
C LEU A 64 1.28 12.95 -2.31
N ASP A 65 2.35 13.67 -1.96
CA ASP A 65 2.40 15.14 -2.05
C ASP A 65 2.29 15.64 -3.51
N ARG A 66 2.73 14.87 -4.50
CA ARG A 66 2.53 15.20 -5.92
C ARG A 66 1.07 15.06 -6.31
N VAL A 67 0.43 13.94 -5.94
CA VAL A 67 -0.99 13.69 -6.23
C VAL A 67 -1.84 14.74 -5.52
N ARG A 68 -1.61 14.97 -4.22
CA ARG A 68 -2.30 15.99 -3.42
C ARG A 68 -2.26 17.35 -4.08
N ARG A 69 -1.06 17.86 -4.44
CA ARG A 69 -0.92 19.15 -5.11
C ARG A 69 -1.61 19.23 -6.47
N ARG A 70 -1.74 18.11 -7.18
CA ARG A 70 -2.46 18.04 -8.47
C ARG A 70 -3.98 18.07 -8.30
N LEU A 71 -4.47 17.55 -7.18
CA LEU A 71 -5.89 17.53 -6.84
C LEU A 71 -6.31 18.82 -6.10
N GLU A 72 -5.40 19.46 -5.37
CA GLU A 72 -5.59 20.77 -4.76
C GLU A 72 -5.92 21.83 -5.81
N GLY A 73 -7.05 22.53 -5.64
CA GLY A 73 -7.49 23.59 -6.54
C GLY A 73 -8.38 23.15 -7.71
N ARG A 74 -8.70 21.85 -7.82
CA ARG A 74 -9.75 21.39 -8.73
C ARG A 74 -11.12 21.88 -8.27
N GLN A 75 -12.03 22.09 -9.22
CA GLN A 75 -13.41 22.43 -8.91
C GLN A 75 -14.06 21.24 -8.16
N PRO A 76 -14.86 21.48 -7.11
CA PRO A 76 -15.53 20.38 -6.43
C PRO A 76 -16.59 19.73 -7.33
N MET A 77 -16.58 18.40 -7.40
CA MET A 77 -17.61 17.58 -8.06
C MET A 77 -18.41 16.81 -7.01
N SER A 78 -19.74 16.93 -7.04
CA SER A 78 -20.63 16.19 -6.14
C SER A 78 -20.64 14.69 -6.42
N ASP A 79 -20.94 13.89 -5.40
CA ASP A 79 -21.04 12.43 -5.51
C ASP A 79 -22.09 12.00 -6.55
N ASP A 80 -23.22 12.71 -6.61
CA ASP A 80 -24.25 12.45 -7.63
C ASP A 80 -23.73 12.61 -9.05
N ARG A 81 -22.92 13.64 -9.31
CA ARG A 81 -22.32 13.87 -10.64
C ARG A 81 -21.22 12.87 -10.93
N PHE A 82 -20.45 12.49 -9.92
CA PHE A 82 -19.42 11.47 -10.05
C PHE A 82 -20.02 10.12 -10.42
N ALA A 83 -21.01 9.65 -9.67
CA ALA A 83 -21.66 8.36 -9.92
C ALA A 83 -22.45 8.35 -11.23
N ALA A 84 -23.14 9.44 -11.57
CA ALA A 84 -23.87 9.55 -12.83
C ALA A 84 -22.96 9.51 -14.08
N ALA A 85 -21.66 9.78 -13.93
CA ALA A 85 -20.69 9.70 -15.02
C ALA A 85 -20.08 8.30 -15.20
N LEU A 86 -20.37 7.36 -14.28
CA LEU A 86 -19.87 5.98 -14.31
C LEU A 86 -21.01 5.05 -14.74
N ASP A 87 -21.16 4.85 -16.05
CA ASP A 87 -22.17 3.94 -16.59
C ASP A 87 -21.92 2.48 -16.15
N ASN A 88 -22.98 1.78 -15.75
CA ASN A 88 -22.96 0.35 -15.36
C ASN A 88 -22.14 0.00 -14.11
N VAL A 89 -21.89 0.97 -13.23
CA VAL A 89 -21.26 0.73 -11.92
C VAL A 89 -22.29 0.96 -10.82
N ASP A 90 -22.25 0.13 -9.77
CA ASP A 90 -23.08 0.35 -8.59
C ASP A 90 -22.77 1.72 -7.96
N ARG A 91 -23.81 2.53 -7.78
CA ARG A 91 -23.67 3.93 -7.35
C ARG A 91 -23.06 4.03 -5.96
N ASP A 92 -23.53 3.21 -5.04
CA ASP A 92 -23.10 3.27 -3.64
C ASP A 92 -21.65 2.81 -3.52
N LEU A 93 -21.28 1.74 -4.22
CA LEU A 93 -19.90 1.29 -4.31
C LEU A 93 -18.97 2.34 -4.94
N ALA A 94 -19.40 2.99 -6.03
CA ALA A 94 -18.60 4.02 -6.69
C ALA A 94 -18.28 5.19 -5.73
N ILE A 95 -19.26 5.60 -4.92
CA ILE A 95 -19.09 6.64 -3.91
C ILE A 95 -18.16 6.14 -2.80
N GLU A 96 -18.36 4.93 -2.27
CA GLU A 96 -17.48 4.34 -1.25
C GLU A 96 -16.01 4.29 -1.71
N VAL A 97 -15.76 3.82 -2.93
CA VAL A 97 -14.42 3.78 -3.54
C VAL A 97 -13.83 5.18 -3.64
N ARG A 98 -14.61 6.17 -4.09
CA ARG A 98 -14.17 7.58 -4.18
C ARG A 98 -13.74 8.12 -2.82
N HIS A 99 -14.53 7.90 -1.78
CA HIS A 99 -14.23 8.35 -0.41
C HIS A 99 -13.03 7.61 0.19
N ALA A 100 -12.90 6.31 -0.06
CA ALA A 100 -11.74 5.53 0.37
C ALA A 100 -10.44 5.99 -0.31
N LEU A 101 -10.48 6.28 -1.61
CA LEU A 101 -9.37 6.90 -2.35
C LEU A 101 -9.01 8.27 -1.78
N ALA A 102 -10.03 9.10 -1.52
CA ALA A 102 -9.85 10.44 -0.95
C ALA A 102 -9.15 10.39 0.42
N LYS A 103 -9.58 9.47 1.28
CA LYS A 103 -8.98 9.24 2.60
C LYS A 103 -7.55 8.70 2.49
N PHE A 104 -7.27 7.80 1.55
CA PHE A 104 -5.92 7.29 1.31
C PHE A 104 -4.96 8.38 0.84
N LEU A 105 -5.43 9.26 -0.05
CA LEU A 105 -4.65 10.37 -0.63
C LEU A 105 -4.60 11.61 0.28
N ASP A 106 -5.37 11.64 1.36
CA ASP A 106 -5.56 12.79 2.25
C ASP A 106 -6.04 14.05 1.49
N VAL A 107 -7.06 13.89 0.66
CA VAL A 107 -7.69 14.94 -0.15
C VAL A 107 -9.22 14.92 0.00
N PRO A 108 -9.93 16.01 -0.32
CA PRO A 108 -11.39 15.98 -0.41
C PRO A 108 -11.85 15.02 -1.52
N ALA A 109 -12.92 14.25 -1.26
CA ALA A 109 -13.48 13.33 -2.25
C ALA A 109 -13.94 14.06 -3.51
N GLU A 110 -14.41 15.30 -3.34
CA GLU A 110 -14.89 16.17 -4.41
C GLU A 110 -13.82 16.51 -5.46
N SER A 111 -12.55 16.35 -5.12
CA SER A 111 -11.41 16.59 -6.03
C SER A 111 -11.07 15.40 -6.93
N ILE A 112 -11.64 14.22 -6.67
CA ILE A 112 -11.47 13.00 -7.47
C ILE A 112 -12.57 12.92 -8.52
N TYR A 113 -12.19 12.77 -9.79
CA TYR A 113 -13.08 12.78 -10.94
C TYR A 113 -13.22 11.37 -11.53
N PRO A 114 -14.35 11.06 -12.19
CA PRO A 114 -14.58 9.75 -12.81
C PRO A 114 -13.61 9.46 -13.97
N SER A 115 -13.06 10.51 -14.58
CA SER A 115 -12.06 10.43 -15.64
C SER A 115 -10.63 10.25 -15.14
N ASP A 116 -10.38 10.38 -13.83
CA ASP A 116 -9.04 10.20 -13.28
C ASP A 116 -8.63 8.72 -13.40
N SER A 117 -7.43 8.49 -13.91
CA SER A 117 -6.80 7.17 -13.90
C SER A 117 -6.22 6.88 -12.50
N PRO A 118 -6.66 5.80 -11.82
CA PRO A 118 -6.03 5.39 -10.57
C PRO A 118 -4.51 5.17 -10.70
N ALA A 119 -4.03 4.64 -11.83
CA ALA A 119 -2.62 4.40 -12.09
C ALA A 119 -1.82 5.70 -12.29
N GLU A 120 -2.33 6.61 -13.12
CA GLU A 120 -1.55 7.79 -13.56
C GLU A 120 -1.88 9.06 -12.80
N ASP A 121 -3.17 9.33 -12.56
CA ASP A 121 -3.62 10.57 -11.95
C ASP A 121 -3.60 10.52 -10.42
N LEU A 122 -3.92 9.36 -9.87
CA LEU A 122 -3.93 9.12 -8.42
C LEU A 122 -2.63 8.48 -7.91
N GLY A 123 -1.63 8.34 -8.77
CA GLY A 123 -0.30 7.86 -8.41
C GLY A 123 -0.22 6.35 -8.17
N GLY A 124 -1.17 5.55 -8.66
CA GLY A 124 -1.19 4.09 -8.50
C GLY A 124 0.11 3.42 -8.94
N LYS A 125 0.79 3.89 -10.00
CA LYS A 125 2.10 3.32 -10.40
C LYS A 125 3.18 3.43 -9.32
N ASP A 126 3.16 4.49 -8.52
CA ASP A 126 4.13 4.74 -7.45
C ASP A 126 3.63 4.22 -6.08
N LEU A 127 2.32 4.05 -5.94
CA LEU A 127 1.64 3.75 -4.67
C LEU A 127 1.09 2.32 -4.61
N GLU A 128 1.14 1.55 -5.70
CA GLU A 128 0.83 0.13 -5.70
C GLU A 128 1.84 -0.66 -4.86
N PRO A 129 1.39 -1.70 -4.13
CA PRO A 129 0.01 -2.19 -4.02
C PRO A 129 -0.80 -1.47 -2.92
N GLN A 130 -0.27 -0.42 -2.29
CA GLN A 130 -0.84 0.18 -1.08
C GLN A 130 -2.21 0.82 -1.30
N ILE A 131 -2.43 1.43 -2.47
CA ILE A 131 -3.72 1.99 -2.85
C ILE A 131 -4.81 0.90 -2.86
N HIS A 132 -4.49 -0.28 -3.41
CA HIS A 132 -5.38 -1.45 -3.39
C HIS A 132 -5.75 -1.84 -1.97
N PHE A 133 -4.73 -2.13 -1.16
CA PHE A 133 -4.91 -2.67 0.18
C PHE A 133 -5.64 -1.68 1.08
N SER A 134 -5.38 -0.39 0.92
CA SER A 134 -6.02 0.65 1.72
C SER A 134 -7.48 0.83 1.32
N VAL A 135 -7.78 0.88 0.01
CA VAL A 135 -9.15 1.09 -0.49
C VAL A 135 -10.00 -0.16 -0.26
N VAL A 136 -9.57 -1.32 -0.77
CA VAL A 136 -10.34 -2.58 -0.61
C VAL A 136 -10.43 -2.96 0.86
N GLY A 137 -9.32 -2.86 1.61
CA GLY A 137 -9.30 -3.18 3.04
C GLY A 137 -10.21 -2.27 3.85
N GLN A 138 -10.29 -0.98 3.51
CA GLN A 138 -11.23 -0.07 4.15
C GLN A 138 -12.69 -0.46 3.83
N ILE A 139 -13.03 -0.75 2.57
CA ILE A 139 -14.41 -1.07 2.20
C ILE A 139 -14.85 -2.41 2.81
N ILE A 140 -13.98 -3.42 2.82
CA ILE A 140 -14.23 -4.70 3.51
C ILE A 140 -14.47 -4.46 5.00
N GLN A 141 -13.66 -3.62 5.64
CA GLN A 141 -13.81 -3.26 7.05
C GLN A 141 -15.13 -2.50 7.32
N ASP A 142 -15.46 -1.52 6.48
CA ASP A 142 -16.67 -0.70 6.60
C ASP A 142 -17.93 -1.56 6.39
N ARG A 143 -17.85 -2.62 5.58
CA ARG A 143 -18.92 -3.61 5.36
C ARG A 143 -18.91 -4.79 6.35
N ALA A 144 -17.98 -4.81 7.32
CA ALA A 144 -17.80 -5.88 8.30
C ALA A 144 -17.65 -7.29 7.69
N ILE A 145 -17.02 -7.38 6.51
CA ILE A 145 -16.77 -8.65 5.80
C ILE A 145 -15.45 -9.25 6.33
N ALA A 146 -15.39 -10.58 6.43
CA ALA A 146 -14.15 -11.27 6.80
C ALA A 146 -13.11 -11.06 5.68
N ALA A 147 -11.87 -10.72 6.06
CA ALA A 147 -10.81 -10.51 5.09
C ALA A 147 -10.42 -11.84 4.41
N GLY A 148 -10.67 -11.95 3.11
CA GLY A 148 -10.22 -13.05 2.26
C GLY A 148 -8.81 -12.85 1.69
N GLY A 149 -8.41 -13.73 0.77
CA GLY A 149 -7.15 -13.60 0.04
C GLY A 149 -7.16 -12.43 -0.95
N PHE A 150 -6.21 -11.49 -0.82
CA PHE A 150 -6.13 -10.33 -1.71
C PHE A 150 -5.24 -10.62 -2.93
N HIS A 151 -5.81 -10.40 -4.13
CA HIS A 151 -5.08 -10.46 -5.39
C HIS A 151 -5.19 -9.09 -6.08
N SER A 152 -4.07 -8.41 -6.27
CA SER A 152 -4.01 -7.14 -7.02
C SER A 152 -3.42 -7.39 -8.40
N ASN A 153 -4.08 -6.91 -9.45
CA ASN A 153 -3.54 -6.87 -10.80
C ASN A 153 -3.50 -5.42 -11.29
N SER A 154 -2.32 -4.96 -11.68
CA SER A 154 -2.05 -3.57 -12.09
C SER A 154 -2.87 -3.16 -13.32
N ALA A 155 -3.38 -4.10 -14.12
CA ALA A 155 -4.23 -3.81 -15.28
C ALA A 155 -5.59 -3.18 -14.90
N TYR A 156 -6.03 -3.29 -13.64
CA TYR A 156 -7.31 -2.75 -13.18
C TYR A 156 -7.24 -1.25 -12.82
N TYR A 157 -6.06 -0.64 -12.80
CA TYR A 157 -5.86 0.76 -12.40
C TYR A 157 -5.90 1.75 -13.56
N ASP A 158 -6.11 1.29 -14.80
CA ASP A 158 -6.11 2.18 -15.96
C ASP A 158 -7.24 3.21 -15.89
N THR A 159 -8.44 2.79 -15.46
CA THR A 159 -9.64 3.63 -15.42
C THR A 159 -10.44 3.43 -14.15
N MET A 160 -11.14 4.47 -13.70
CA MET A 160 -11.99 4.42 -12.50
C MET A 160 -13.05 3.29 -12.53
N PRO A 161 -13.81 3.06 -13.62
CA PRO A 161 -14.77 1.96 -13.67
C PRO A 161 -14.13 0.58 -13.50
N ARG A 162 -12.95 0.35 -14.09
CA ARG A 162 -12.23 -0.92 -13.94
C ARG A 162 -11.75 -1.14 -12.51
N PHE A 163 -11.26 -0.08 -11.88
CA PHE A 163 -10.84 -0.16 -10.49
C PHE A 163 -12.02 -0.45 -9.56
N ILE A 164 -13.17 0.19 -9.77
CA ILE A 164 -14.38 -0.09 -8.99
C ILE A 164 -14.85 -1.54 -9.21
N GLY A 165 -14.86 -2.03 -10.46
CA GLY A 165 -15.20 -3.43 -10.75
C GLY A 165 -14.25 -4.43 -10.10
N GLU A 166 -12.97 -4.08 -9.97
CA GLU A 166 -12.00 -4.89 -9.24
C GLU A 166 -12.27 -4.91 -7.73
N VAL A 167 -12.65 -3.77 -7.15
CA VAL A 167 -13.10 -3.70 -5.75
C VAL A 167 -14.35 -4.57 -5.55
N ASP A 168 -15.33 -4.50 -6.46
CA ASP A 168 -16.55 -5.31 -6.41
C ASP A 168 -16.25 -6.83 -6.47
N ARG A 169 -15.33 -7.22 -7.36
CA ARG A 169 -14.84 -8.60 -7.45
C ARG A 169 -14.20 -9.04 -6.13
N ALA A 170 -13.30 -8.23 -5.57
CA ALA A 170 -12.61 -8.55 -4.32
C ALA A 170 -13.57 -8.68 -3.13
N ILE A 171 -14.61 -7.82 -3.06
CA ILE A 171 -15.67 -7.92 -2.05
C ILE A 171 -16.46 -9.22 -2.23
N SER A 172 -16.84 -9.54 -3.47
CA SER A 172 -17.62 -10.74 -3.78
C SER A 172 -16.87 -12.03 -3.41
N GLU A 173 -15.57 -12.09 -3.68
CA GLU A 173 -14.70 -13.21 -3.28
C GLU A 173 -14.59 -13.32 -1.76
N ALA A 174 -14.36 -12.20 -1.05
CA ALA A 174 -14.29 -12.18 0.41
C ALA A 174 -15.61 -12.64 1.08
N MET A 175 -16.76 -12.36 0.46
CA MET A 175 -18.06 -12.84 0.94
C MET A 175 -18.25 -14.35 0.72
N GLN A 176 -17.74 -14.91 -0.39
CA GLN A 176 -17.79 -16.35 -0.66
C GLN A 176 -16.89 -17.14 0.29
N ASP A 177 -15.72 -16.61 0.64
CA ASP A 177 -14.80 -17.23 1.59
C ASP A 177 -15.36 -17.25 3.03
N ALA A 178 -16.33 -16.38 3.33
CA ALA A 178 -16.93 -16.25 4.65
C ALA A 178 -18.17 -17.15 4.89
N SER A 179 -18.73 -17.76 3.83
CA SER A 179 -19.93 -18.62 3.87
C SER A 179 -19.57 -20.10 4.01
#